data_AF-A0A1V6EE04-F1
#
_entry.id   AF-A0A1V6EE04-F1
#
_cell.length_a   1.000
_cell.length_b   1.000
_cell.length_c   1.000
_cell.angle_alpha   90.00
_cell.angle_beta   90.00
_cell.angle_gamma   90.00
#
_symmetry.space_group_name_H-M   'P 1'
#
loop_
_entity.id
_entity.type
_entity.pdbx_description
1 polymer ?
#
loop_
_entity_poly.entity_id
_entity_poly.type
_entity_poly.pdbx_seq_one_letter_code
_entity_poly.pdbx_strand_id
1 'polypeptide(L)'
;MRGITLVVAILFLAVPFDASANKLLCPKLPSGAQIRPENQYYEVWPRIVPANQESTVEIVPIHEHAQFKEDCSYELTYAPMIASPQQGGWAAGKKMAVVPENGRIRITTLFEGEQEHAFIIESTCGDKKRTLGDFRVYSVAEDLYGLRPYKGDFHMHSHYSDGVESPAYVAGACRRAGLHFMALTDHRHYASSLQARDAFAGVPVDLRIYPGEEVHSPDNKVHIVNFGGNAGVTELYKDDETAYREQVAALMESLPPTPPAVDRFQFAACRWVIDRIHERNGMAMFAHPYWVTGNRNNVDEALVDYVFEIQMFDAFELISGDDREGILANDINGLQVARYEEERAKGRRIPVCGISDTHGIERSEAFGRYFTLCFAPSPELADLIAAIKDLRSVAVECAGGDMQRAYGPYRLVRYAHFLLREVLPQHDEMCFEEGRLMIQHAAGDPSAAAKLALLQGQTAKLYNRCWTPVATP
;
A
#
# COMPACT_ATOMS: atom_id res chain seq x y z
N MET A 1 34.48 -66.27 -1.73
CA MET A 1 34.39 -64.81 -1.47
C MET A 1 34.27 -64.12 -2.82
N ARG A 2 33.05 -63.77 -3.24
CA ARG A 2 32.80 -63.02 -4.47
C ARG A 2 32.42 -61.60 -4.08
N GLY A 3 33.14 -60.64 -4.64
CA GLY A 3 32.97 -59.22 -4.38
C GLY A 3 31.71 -58.66 -5.03
N ILE A 4 31.20 -57.60 -4.43
CA ILE A 4 30.25 -56.67 -5.03
C ILE A 4 30.84 -55.28 -4.77
N THR A 5 31.43 -54.70 -5.81
CA THR A 5 31.82 -53.29 -5.84
C THR A 5 30.57 -52.49 -6.20
N LEU A 6 30.04 -51.75 -5.23
CA LEU A 6 28.90 -50.86 -5.43
C LEU A 6 29.37 -49.61 -6.17
N VAL A 7 29.13 -49.54 -7.48
CA VAL A 7 29.31 -48.32 -8.27
C VAL A 7 28.11 -47.42 -8.00
N VAL A 8 28.31 -46.37 -7.20
CA VAL A 8 27.32 -45.31 -7.00
C VAL A 8 27.33 -44.43 -8.25
N ALA A 9 26.34 -44.61 -9.12
CA ALA A 9 26.09 -43.70 -10.23
C ALA A 9 25.48 -42.42 -9.65
N ILE A 10 26.29 -41.36 -9.55
CA ILE A 10 25.79 -40.01 -9.28
C ILE A 10 25.09 -39.54 -10.56
N LEU A 11 23.75 -39.61 -10.57
CA LEU A 11 22.95 -38.88 -11.55
C LEU A 11 23.14 -37.39 -11.27
N PHE A 12 23.96 -36.72 -12.08
CA PHE A 12 23.82 -35.29 -12.27
C PHE A 12 22.49 -35.06 -12.99
N LEU A 13 21.43 -34.79 -12.23
CA LEU A 13 20.27 -34.09 -12.76
C LEU A 13 20.76 -32.72 -13.18
N ALA A 14 21.09 -32.57 -14.46
CA ALA A 14 21.19 -31.27 -15.09
C ALA A 14 19.80 -30.64 -14.99
N VAL A 15 19.59 -29.85 -13.93
CA VAL A 15 18.46 -28.93 -13.87
C VAL A 15 18.64 -28.05 -15.10
N PRO A 16 17.70 -28.04 -16.06
CA PRO A 16 17.79 -27.08 -17.14
C PRO A 16 17.84 -25.71 -16.47
N PHE A 17 18.92 -24.96 -16.70
CA PHE A 17 18.92 -23.52 -16.53
C PHE A 17 17.93 -23.01 -17.56
N ASP A 18 16.65 -23.12 -17.24
CA ASP A 18 15.62 -22.45 -17.96
C ASP A 18 15.91 -20.96 -17.72
N ALA A 19 16.18 -20.22 -18.79
CA ALA A 19 16.33 -18.77 -18.74
C ALA A 19 14.96 -18.09 -18.50
N SER A 20 14.09 -18.73 -17.72
CA SER A 20 12.88 -18.17 -17.18
C SER A 20 13.26 -17.38 -15.95
N ALA A 21 12.87 -16.11 -15.90
CA ALA A 21 13.15 -15.29 -14.73
C ALA A 21 12.54 -15.96 -13.49
N ASN A 22 13.38 -16.19 -12.48
CA ASN A 22 13.00 -16.88 -11.27
C ASN A 22 12.85 -15.84 -10.16
N LYS A 23 11.67 -15.79 -9.53
CA LYS A 23 11.39 -14.90 -8.38
C LYS A 23 12.41 -15.05 -7.25
N LEU A 24 13.00 -16.23 -7.04
CA LEU A 24 14.00 -16.43 -5.98
C LEU A 24 15.33 -15.67 -6.22
N LEU A 25 15.57 -15.17 -7.43
CA LEU A 25 16.82 -14.52 -7.82
C LEU A 25 16.71 -12.99 -7.97
N CYS A 26 15.52 -12.41 -7.78
CA CYS A 26 15.32 -10.96 -7.93
C CYS A 26 15.46 -10.25 -6.57
N PRO A 27 16.18 -9.12 -6.48
CA PRO A 27 16.26 -8.34 -5.24
C PRO A 27 14.85 -7.94 -4.74
N LYS A 28 14.62 -8.04 -3.44
CA LYS A 28 13.42 -7.46 -2.81
C LYS A 28 13.64 -5.96 -2.59
N LEU A 29 12.62 -5.17 -2.89
CA LEU A 29 12.58 -3.77 -2.51
C LEU A 29 12.35 -3.62 -1.00
N PRO A 30 12.65 -2.47 -0.38
CA PRO A 30 12.40 -2.24 1.05
C PRO A 30 10.96 -2.54 1.50
N SER A 31 9.99 -2.36 0.59
CA SER A 31 8.58 -2.67 0.83
C SER A 31 8.22 -4.16 0.79
N GLY A 32 9.20 -5.03 0.54
CA GLY A 32 9.00 -6.45 0.24
C GLY A 32 8.49 -6.72 -1.19
N ALA A 33 8.22 -5.67 -1.98
CA ALA A 33 7.77 -5.81 -3.35
C ALA A 33 8.86 -6.42 -4.25
N GLN A 34 8.41 -7.18 -5.25
CA GLN A 34 9.29 -7.82 -6.21
C GLN A 34 8.65 -7.81 -7.60
N ILE A 35 9.40 -7.30 -8.59
CA ILE A 35 8.93 -7.27 -9.98
C ILE A 35 8.78 -8.71 -10.47
N ARG A 36 7.61 -9.02 -11.04
CA ARG A 36 7.39 -10.33 -11.65
C ARG A 36 8.39 -10.61 -12.77
N PRO A 37 8.87 -11.85 -12.89
CA PRO A 37 9.71 -12.32 -13.99
C PRO A 37 9.33 -11.79 -15.38
N GLU A 38 8.05 -11.92 -15.73
CA GLU A 38 7.54 -11.53 -17.04
C GLU A 38 7.65 -10.02 -17.26
N ASN A 39 7.42 -9.23 -16.20
CA ASN A 39 7.44 -7.78 -16.24
C ASN A 39 8.86 -7.18 -16.30
N GLN A 40 9.91 -8.00 -16.12
CA GLN A 40 11.30 -7.57 -16.35
C GLN A 40 11.66 -7.56 -17.83
N TYR A 41 11.04 -8.43 -18.62
CA TYR A 41 11.39 -8.62 -20.03
C TYR A 41 10.35 -8.09 -20.99
N TYR A 42 9.12 -7.94 -20.52
CA TYR A 42 8.00 -7.44 -21.31
C TYR A 42 7.24 -6.36 -20.56
N GLU A 43 6.81 -5.37 -21.32
CA GLU A 43 5.78 -4.45 -20.87
C GLU A 43 4.40 -4.88 -21.40
N VAL A 44 3.35 -4.45 -20.69
CA VAL A 44 1.94 -4.71 -21.06
C VAL A 44 1.19 -3.42 -20.83
N TRP A 45 0.66 -2.83 -21.92
CA TRP A 45 0.04 -1.50 -21.91
C TRP A 45 -1.30 -1.45 -22.69
N PRO A 46 -2.32 -0.78 -22.14
CA PRO A 46 -2.44 -0.43 -20.74
C PRO A 46 -2.49 -1.71 -19.88
N ARG A 47 -2.16 -1.58 -18.60
CA ARG A 47 -2.32 -2.67 -17.63
C ARG A 47 -3.72 -2.69 -17.02
N ILE A 48 -4.36 -1.53 -17.02
CA ILE A 48 -5.71 -1.30 -16.52
C ILE A 48 -6.59 -0.84 -17.67
N VAL A 49 -7.71 -1.52 -17.89
CA VAL A 49 -8.69 -1.21 -18.95
C VAL A 49 -10.06 -0.95 -18.33
N PRO A 50 -10.95 -0.19 -19.00
CA PRO A 50 -12.33 -0.05 -18.55
C PRO A 50 -13.08 -1.38 -18.69
N ALA A 51 -13.86 -1.74 -17.66
CA ALA A 51 -14.74 -2.90 -17.69
C ALA A 51 -15.91 -2.71 -18.67
N ASN A 52 -16.33 -3.81 -19.28
CA ASN A 52 -17.43 -3.90 -20.27
C ASN A 52 -17.21 -3.02 -21.51
N GLN A 53 -15.96 -2.81 -21.89
CA GLN A 53 -15.60 -2.06 -23.10
C GLN A 53 -14.58 -2.84 -23.92
N GLU A 54 -14.62 -2.64 -25.24
CA GLU A 54 -13.54 -3.10 -26.09
C GLU A 54 -12.30 -2.26 -25.78
N SER A 55 -11.16 -2.92 -25.61
CA SER A 55 -9.89 -2.25 -25.39
C SER A 55 -8.78 -3.01 -26.08
N THR A 56 -7.71 -2.28 -26.39
CA THR A 56 -6.50 -2.83 -26.99
C THR A 56 -5.38 -2.84 -25.95
N VAL A 57 -4.75 -4.00 -25.79
CA VAL A 57 -3.56 -4.21 -24.96
C VAL A 57 -2.40 -4.65 -25.83
N GLU A 58 -1.22 -4.13 -25.57
CA GLU A 58 0.02 -4.47 -26.25
C GLU A 58 1.01 -5.11 -25.30
N ILE A 59 1.62 -6.22 -25.73
CA ILE A 59 2.72 -6.89 -25.04
C ILE A 59 4.00 -6.61 -25.84
N VAL A 60 4.95 -5.95 -25.19
CA VAL A 60 6.13 -5.37 -25.83
C VAL A 60 7.41 -5.87 -25.16
N PRO A 61 8.30 -6.62 -25.84
CA PRO A 61 9.59 -7.02 -25.30
C PRO A 61 10.53 -5.81 -25.15
N ILE A 62 11.23 -5.75 -24.01
CA ILE A 62 12.12 -4.64 -23.61
C ILE A 62 13.56 -4.90 -24.07
N HIS A 63 13.97 -6.16 -24.08
CA HIS A 63 15.35 -6.57 -24.32
C HIS A 63 15.50 -7.46 -25.55
N GLU A 64 16.67 -7.44 -26.17
CA GLU A 64 16.99 -8.19 -27.39
C GLU A 64 16.68 -9.69 -27.28
N HIS A 65 17.04 -10.31 -26.15
CA HIS A 65 16.84 -11.75 -25.92
C HIS A 65 15.36 -12.16 -25.77
N ALA A 66 14.46 -11.20 -25.50
CA ALA A 66 13.03 -11.40 -25.34
C ALA A 66 12.24 -11.07 -26.62
N GLN A 67 12.89 -10.56 -27.67
CA GLN A 67 12.23 -10.16 -28.91
C GLN A 67 11.49 -11.32 -29.58
N PHE A 68 10.35 -11.00 -30.17
CA PHE A 68 9.62 -11.94 -31.03
C PHE A 68 10.43 -12.18 -32.30
N LYS A 69 10.67 -13.45 -32.61
CA LYS A 69 11.41 -13.93 -33.78
C LYS A 69 10.47 -14.27 -34.94
N GLU A 70 10.94 -14.00 -36.16
CA GLU A 70 10.21 -14.25 -37.41
C GLU A 70 10.05 -15.74 -37.74
N ASP A 71 10.97 -16.58 -37.27
CA ASP A 71 10.98 -18.03 -37.51
C ASP A 71 10.15 -18.84 -36.49
N CYS A 72 9.42 -18.16 -35.61
CA CYS A 72 8.58 -18.77 -34.60
C CYS A 72 7.10 -18.44 -34.79
N SER A 73 6.22 -19.36 -34.41
CA SER A 73 4.79 -19.12 -34.28
C SER A 73 4.42 -18.85 -32.81
N TYR A 74 3.35 -18.08 -32.61
CA TYR A 74 2.88 -17.70 -31.27
C TYR A 74 1.41 -18.04 -31.08
N GLU A 75 1.11 -18.62 -29.93
CA GLU A 75 -0.25 -18.96 -29.52
C GLU A 75 -0.58 -18.24 -28.21
N LEU A 76 -1.73 -17.58 -28.19
CA LEU A 76 -2.29 -16.93 -27.01
C LEU A 76 -3.40 -17.79 -26.41
N THR A 77 -3.33 -18.04 -25.11
CA THR A 77 -4.45 -18.56 -24.31
C THR A 77 -5.00 -17.44 -23.43
N TYR A 78 -6.28 -17.14 -23.58
CA TYR A 78 -6.99 -16.15 -22.77
C TYR A 78 -7.76 -16.82 -21.62
N ALA A 79 -7.69 -16.27 -20.41
CA ALA A 79 -8.48 -16.71 -19.27
C ALA A 79 -8.92 -15.53 -18.38
N PRO A 80 -10.23 -15.24 -18.27
CA PRO A 80 -10.74 -14.35 -17.23
C PRO A 80 -10.76 -15.09 -15.88
N MET A 81 -10.37 -14.39 -14.80
CA MET A 81 -10.12 -15.02 -13.50
C MET A 81 -11.37 -15.20 -12.62
N ILE A 82 -12.48 -14.50 -12.91
CA ILE A 82 -13.68 -14.53 -12.08
C ILE A 82 -14.88 -15.10 -12.84
N ALA A 83 -15.23 -14.48 -13.97
CA ALA A 83 -16.43 -14.83 -14.73
C ALA A 83 -16.08 -15.04 -16.20
N SER A 84 -16.65 -16.11 -16.78
CA SER A 84 -16.59 -16.32 -18.23
C SER A 84 -17.39 -15.25 -18.98
N PRO A 85 -16.97 -14.87 -20.20
CA PRO A 85 -17.65 -13.85 -20.99
C PRO A 85 -19.04 -14.32 -21.42
N GLN A 86 -19.97 -13.37 -21.52
CA GLN A 86 -21.38 -13.56 -21.87
C GLN A 86 -21.83 -12.68 -23.05
N GLN A 87 -21.08 -11.62 -23.36
CA GLN A 87 -21.46 -10.55 -24.30
C GLN A 87 -20.58 -10.50 -25.55
N GLY A 88 -19.88 -11.60 -25.85
CA GLY A 88 -19.05 -11.74 -27.05
C GLY A 88 -17.55 -11.57 -26.83
N GLY A 89 -17.10 -11.43 -25.59
CA GLY A 89 -15.69 -11.58 -25.22
C GLY A 89 -15.15 -12.97 -25.54
N TRP A 90 -13.82 -13.11 -25.56
CA TRP A 90 -13.16 -14.36 -25.96
C TRP A 90 -13.44 -15.52 -25.00
N ALA A 91 -13.71 -16.72 -25.52
CA ALA A 91 -13.91 -17.90 -24.68
C ALA A 91 -12.63 -18.27 -23.91
N ALA A 92 -12.78 -18.63 -22.63
CA ALA A 92 -11.67 -19.02 -21.76
C ALA A 92 -10.97 -20.31 -22.26
N GLY A 93 -9.65 -20.36 -22.13
CA GLY A 93 -8.83 -21.53 -22.42
C GLY A 93 -8.63 -21.83 -23.91
N LYS A 94 -9.24 -21.06 -24.82
CA LYS A 94 -9.05 -21.23 -26.25
C LYS A 94 -7.67 -20.69 -26.67
N LYS A 95 -6.93 -21.51 -27.40
CA LYS A 95 -5.68 -21.11 -28.07
C LYS A 95 -5.99 -20.39 -29.37
N MET A 96 -5.35 -19.24 -29.57
CA MET A 96 -5.49 -18.41 -30.77
C MET A 96 -4.10 -18.09 -31.30
N ALA A 97 -3.89 -18.25 -32.61
CA ALA A 97 -2.67 -17.77 -33.23
C ALA A 97 -2.59 -16.25 -33.11
N VAL A 98 -1.46 -15.72 -32.68
CA VAL A 98 -1.18 -14.29 -32.63
C VAL A 98 0.07 -14.00 -33.46
N VAL A 99 0.04 -12.90 -34.21
CA VAL A 99 1.16 -12.50 -35.06
C VAL A 99 1.77 -11.24 -34.46
N PRO A 100 3.08 -11.25 -34.15
CA PRO A 100 3.77 -10.04 -33.75
C PRO A 100 3.76 -9.01 -34.90
N GLU A 101 3.35 -7.79 -34.60
CA GLU A 101 3.33 -6.66 -35.52
C GLU A 101 4.32 -5.61 -35.00
N ASN A 102 5.30 -5.17 -35.80
CA ASN A 102 6.28 -4.16 -35.36
C ASN A 102 6.93 -4.47 -33.99
N GLY A 103 7.27 -5.74 -33.76
CA GLY A 103 7.92 -6.20 -32.53
C GLY A 103 7.01 -6.29 -31.30
N ARG A 104 5.68 -6.17 -31.43
CA ARG A 104 4.72 -6.32 -30.31
C ARG A 104 3.58 -7.26 -30.65
N ILE A 105 2.94 -7.83 -29.63
CA ILE A 105 1.66 -8.55 -29.80
C ILE A 105 0.53 -7.63 -29.35
N ARG A 106 -0.45 -7.41 -30.22
CA ARG A 106 -1.62 -6.58 -29.94
C ARG A 106 -2.86 -7.45 -29.76
N ILE A 107 -3.61 -7.18 -28.69
CA ILE A 107 -4.78 -7.94 -28.26
C ILE A 107 -5.94 -6.94 -28.13
N THR A 108 -6.90 -7.02 -29.03
CA THR A 108 -8.16 -6.24 -28.95
C THR A 108 -9.31 -7.17 -28.63
N THR A 109 -9.99 -6.92 -27.52
CA THR A 109 -11.14 -7.72 -27.10
C THR A 109 -12.07 -6.93 -26.18
N LEU A 110 -13.29 -7.43 -26.01
CA LEU A 110 -14.23 -6.94 -25.00
C LEU A 110 -13.82 -7.46 -23.62
N PHE A 111 -13.40 -6.56 -22.73
CA PHE A 111 -13.05 -6.88 -21.36
C PHE A 111 -14.29 -6.89 -20.47
N GLU A 112 -15.03 -8.01 -20.47
CA GLU A 112 -16.28 -8.14 -19.72
C GLU A 112 -16.09 -8.26 -18.21
N GLY A 113 -16.94 -7.55 -17.46
CA GLY A 113 -16.91 -7.52 -15.99
C GLY A 113 -15.71 -6.76 -15.43
N GLU A 114 -15.73 -6.55 -14.11
CA GLU A 114 -14.55 -6.06 -13.38
C GLU A 114 -13.77 -7.26 -12.84
N GLN A 115 -12.63 -7.56 -13.45
CA GLN A 115 -11.82 -8.73 -13.09
C GLN A 115 -10.39 -8.67 -13.65
N GLU A 116 -9.56 -9.61 -13.18
CA GLU A 116 -8.26 -9.88 -13.77
C GLU A 116 -8.40 -10.79 -15.01
N HIS A 117 -7.60 -10.50 -16.03
CA HIS A 117 -7.51 -11.21 -17.30
C HIS A 117 -6.08 -11.72 -17.49
N ALA A 118 -5.95 -13.02 -17.75
CA ALA A 118 -4.68 -13.68 -18.04
C ALA A 118 -4.52 -13.91 -19.54
N PHE A 119 -3.34 -13.59 -20.05
CA PHE A 119 -2.91 -13.79 -21.42
C PHE A 119 -1.61 -14.60 -21.39
N ILE A 120 -1.72 -15.91 -21.62
CA ILE A 120 -0.58 -16.83 -21.62
C ILE A 120 -0.09 -16.97 -23.06
N ILE A 121 1.14 -16.56 -23.35
CA ILE A 121 1.72 -16.66 -24.69
C ILE A 121 2.73 -17.78 -24.72
N GLU A 122 2.55 -18.70 -25.67
CA GLU A 122 3.50 -19.75 -26.00
C GLU A 122 4.14 -19.46 -27.35
N SER A 123 5.45 -19.71 -27.49
CA SER A 123 6.15 -19.65 -28.78
C SER A 123 6.58 -21.06 -29.21
N THR A 124 6.49 -21.35 -30.50
CA THR A 124 7.03 -22.56 -31.12
C THR A 124 8.05 -22.17 -32.18
N CYS A 125 9.32 -22.54 -31.98
CA CYS A 125 10.43 -22.26 -32.88
C CYS A 125 11.04 -23.60 -33.34
N GLY A 126 10.78 -24.01 -34.58
CA GLY A 126 11.03 -25.39 -35.01
C GLY A 126 10.27 -26.37 -34.12
N ASP A 127 10.95 -27.37 -33.54
CA ASP A 127 10.35 -28.37 -32.66
C ASP A 127 10.28 -27.96 -31.18
N LYS A 128 10.75 -26.76 -30.83
CA LYS A 128 10.81 -26.28 -29.44
C LYS A 128 9.63 -25.40 -29.12
N LYS A 129 8.81 -25.84 -28.16
CA LYS A 129 7.73 -25.05 -27.58
C LYS A 129 8.13 -24.53 -26.19
N ARG A 130 7.84 -23.26 -25.91
CA ARG A 130 8.09 -22.61 -24.61
C ARG A 130 6.97 -21.62 -24.26
N THR A 131 6.69 -21.45 -22.97
CA THR A 131 5.85 -20.35 -22.48
C THR A 131 6.70 -19.09 -22.39
N LEU A 132 6.30 -18.02 -23.06
CA LEU A 132 6.98 -16.71 -22.99
C LEU A 132 6.62 -15.97 -21.72
N GLY A 133 5.36 -16.04 -21.29
CA GLY A 133 4.89 -15.38 -20.09
C GLY A 133 3.39 -15.52 -19.86
N ASP A 134 3.00 -15.25 -18.62
CA ASP A 134 1.63 -15.10 -18.16
C ASP A 134 1.37 -13.62 -17.83
N PHE A 135 0.83 -12.92 -18.83
CA PHE A 135 0.62 -11.47 -18.79
C PHE A 135 -0.75 -11.14 -18.20
N ARG A 136 -0.79 -10.19 -17.27
CA ARG A 136 -2.00 -9.86 -16.49
C ARG A 136 -2.45 -8.43 -16.76
N VAL A 137 -3.77 -8.29 -16.98
CA VAL A 137 -4.48 -7.02 -17.17
C VAL A 137 -5.69 -7.02 -16.25
N TYR A 138 -6.09 -5.87 -15.72
CA TYR A 138 -7.30 -5.75 -14.90
C TYR A 138 -8.30 -4.83 -15.56
N SER A 139 -9.54 -5.29 -15.71
CA SER A 139 -10.67 -4.47 -16.11
C SER A 139 -11.36 -3.88 -14.89
N VAL A 140 -11.58 -2.57 -14.88
CA VAL A 140 -12.12 -1.87 -13.71
C VAL A 140 -13.34 -1.04 -14.09
N ALA A 141 -14.36 -1.02 -13.23
CA ALA A 141 -15.56 -0.24 -13.50
C ALA A 141 -15.29 1.28 -13.44
N GLU A 142 -16.19 2.04 -14.06
CA GLU A 142 -16.05 3.48 -14.32
C GLU A 142 -15.71 4.30 -13.06
N ASP A 143 -16.32 3.98 -11.93
CA ASP A 143 -16.15 4.70 -10.66
C ASP A 143 -14.73 4.58 -10.07
N LEU A 144 -13.99 3.52 -10.40
CA LEU A 144 -12.60 3.32 -9.99
C LEU A 144 -11.60 3.61 -11.12
N TYR A 145 -12.00 3.57 -12.39
CA TYR A 145 -11.09 3.80 -13.53
C TYR A 145 -10.47 5.20 -13.53
N GLY A 146 -11.24 6.20 -13.08
CA GLY A 146 -10.78 7.58 -12.93
C GLY A 146 -9.84 7.83 -11.74
N LEU A 147 -9.63 6.84 -10.86
CA LEU A 147 -8.83 6.98 -9.65
C LEU A 147 -7.43 6.38 -9.84
N ARG A 148 -6.51 6.74 -8.94
CA ARG A 148 -5.18 6.13 -8.86
C ARG A 148 -4.92 5.57 -7.46
N PRO A 149 -4.18 4.46 -7.35
CA PRO A 149 -3.84 3.86 -6.07
C PRO A 149 -2.63 4.56 -5.46
N TYR A 150 -2.85 5.44 -4.49
CA TYR A 150 -1.79 6.12 -3.74
C TYR A 150 -1.43 5.32 -2.50
N LYS A 151 -0.19 4.85 -2.47
CA LYS A 151 0.43 4.16 -1.34
C LYS A 151 0.88 5.19 -0.30
N GLY A 152 0.50 5.06 0.97
CA GLY A 152 0.94 5.99 2.01
C GLY A 152 0.98 5.38 3.40
N ASP A 153 1.77 6.02 4.25
CA ASP A 153 1.93 5.70 5.66
C ASP A 153 2.03 7.01 6.44
N PHE A 154 1.15 7.20 7.40
CA PHE A 154 0.96 8.49 8.07
C PHE A 154 0.85 8.33 9.58
N HIS A 155 1.44 7.27 10.12
CA HIS A 155 1.67 7.14 11.54
C HIS A 155 3.02 6.43 11.77
N MET A 156 4.03 7.26 12.08
CA MET A 156 5.45 6.93 12.18
C MET A 156 6.17 7.98 13.04
N HIS A 157 7.30 7.58 13.64
CA HIS A 157 8.00 8.37 14.65
C HIS A 157 9.44 8.72 14.26
N SER A 158 9.90 9.86 14.76
CA SER A 158 11.25 10.38 14.63
C SER A 158 11.91 10.54 16.00
N HIS A 159 13.18 10.98 16.04
CA HIS A 159 13.88 11.25 17.31
C HIS A 159 13.30 12.40 18.16
N TYR A 160 12.28 13.11 17.68
CA TYR A 160 11.58 14.11 18.47
C TYR A 160 10.57 13.51 19.45
N SER A 161 10.22 12.22 19.29
CA SER A 161 9.53 11.40 20.28
C SER A 161 10.41 10.22 20.69
N ASP A 162 10.07 9.00 20.29
CA ASP A 162 10.76 7.75 20.61
C ASP A 162 11.20 6.95 19.37
N GLY A 163 11.15 7.56 18.18
CA GLY A 163 11.84 7.10 16.98
C GLY A 163 13.36 7.36 17.00
N VAL A 164 14.08 6.98 15.95
CA VAL A 164 15.54 7.15 15.85
C VAL A 164 15.96 8.23 14.87
N GLU A 165 15.37 8.22 13.69
CA GLU A 165 15.88 9.02 12.58
C GLU A 165 15.34 10.46 12.61
N SER A 166 15.98 11.35 11.87
CA SER A 166 15.53 12.74 11.74
C SER A 166 14.32 12.85 10.81
N PRO A 167 13.44 13.86 10.99
CA PRO A 167 12.25 14.01 10.16
C PRO A 167 12.51 13.99 8.65
N ALA A 168 13.56 14.70 8.19
CA ALA A 168 13.94 14.72 6.79
C ALA A 168 14.46 13.37 6.27
N TYR A 169 15.17 12.61 7.12
CA TYR A 169 15.60 11.27 6.79
C TYR A 169 14.41 10.32 6.63
N VAL A 170 13.46 10.36 7.56
CA VAL A 170 12.24 9.53 7.50
C VAL A 170 11.45 9.80 6.22
N ALA A 171 11.27 11.06 5.83
CA ALA A 171 10.60 11.39 4.57
C ALA A 171 11.33 10.84 3.33
N GLY A 172 12.65 10.97 3.26
CA GLY A 172 13.43 10.35 2.17
C GLY A 172 13.31 8.82 2.16
N ALA A 173 13.32 8.19 3.33
CA ALA A 173 13.12 6.76 3.46
C ALA A 173 11.71 6.32 3.04
N CYS A 174 10.67 7.11 3.36
CA CYS A 174 9.29 6.87 2.94
C CYS A 174 9.20 6.80 1.42
N ARG A 175 9.83 7.76 0.72
CA ARG A 175 9.89 7.70 -0.73
C ARG A 175 10.66 6.47 -1.19
N ARG A 176 11.79 6.14 -0.56
CA ARG A 176 12.58 4.93 -0.89
C ARG A 176 11.76 3.63 -0.73
N ALA A 177 10.77 3.62 0.16
CA ALA A 177 9.83 2.51 0.38
C ALA A 177 8.61 2.54 -0.57
N GLY A 178 8.58 3.43 -1.56
CA GLY A 178 7.50 3.52 -2.54
C GLY A 178 6.28 4.31 -2.08
N LEU A 179 6.39 5.13 -1.03
CA LEU A 179 5.25 5.95 -0.61
C LEU A 179 5.02 7.12 -1.57
N HIS A 180 3.74 7.42 -1.81
CA HIS A 180 3.24 8.61 -2.49
C HIS A 180 2.96 9.73 -1.50
N PHE A 181 2.51 9.40 -0.30
CA PHE A 181 2.25 10.36 0.75
C PHE A 181 2.65 9.82 2.12
N MET A 182 2.95 10.74 3.03
CA MET A 182 3.25 10.42 4.42
C MET A 182 2.86 11.54 5.39
N ALA A 183 2.78 11.20 6.67
CA ALA A 183 2.86 12.15 7.79
C ALA A 183 3.73 11.55 8.89
N LEU A 184 4.56 12.39 9.53
CA LEU A 184 5.14 12.05 10.82
C LEU A 184 4.11 12.42 11.88
N THR A 185 4.02 11.59 12.90
CA THR A 185 3.03 11.74 13.97
C THR A 185 3.68 11.49 15.30
N ASP A 186 4.87 12.08 15.51
CA ASP A 186 5.59 11.96 16.77
C ASP A 186 4.67 12.23 17.97
N HIS A 187 4.82 11.40 19.02
CA HIS A 187 4.10 11.58 20.27
C HIS A 187 4.25 13.00 20.79
N ARG A 188 3.14 13.70 20.96
CA ARG A 188 3.08 15.03 21.59
C ARG A 188 3.92 16.11 20.86
N HIS A 189 4.25 15.89 19.59
CA HIS A 189 5.18 16.76 18.88
C HIS A 189 4.77 16.99 17.41
N TYR A 190 3.76 17.83 17.18
CA TYR A 190 3.32 18.23 15.83
C TYR A 190 4.43 18.86 14.96
N ALA A 191 5.37 19.60 15.56
CA ALA A 191 6.35 20.40 14.83
C ALA A 191 7.33 19.57 13.96
N SER A 192 7.57 18.29 14.29
CA SER A 192 8.47 17.42 13.52
C SER A 192 7.89 17.07 12.15
N SER A 193 6.56 16.96 12.03
CA SER A 193 5.89 16.77 10.74
C SER A 193 6.11 17.98 9.81
N LEU A 194 6.09 19.20 10.35
CA LEU A 194 6.42 20.41 9.61
C LEU A 194 7.89 20.44 9.21
N GLN A 195 8.80 20.02 10.09
CA GLN A 195 10.22 19.92 9.74
C GLN A 195 10.49 18.94 8.59
N ALA A 196 9.82 17.78 8.58
CA ALA A 196 9.91 16.83 7.46
C ALA A 196 9.43 17.47 6.14
N ARG A 197 8.29 18.17 6.17
CA ARG A 197 7.74 18.86 4.99
C ARG A 197 8.68 19.96 4.51
N ASP A 198 9.12 20.81 5.42
CA ASP A 198 9.90 22.01 5.11
C ASP A 198 11.30 21.66 4.62
N ALA A 199 11.86 20.51 5.03
CA ALA A 199 13.12 19.98 4.51
C ALA A 199 13.12 19.69 3.00
N PHE A 200 11.94 19.50 2.40
CA PHE A 200 11.77 19.28 0.96
C PHE A 200 10.94 20.37 0.28
N ALA A 201 10.66 21.49 0.97
CA ALA A 201 9.95 22.60 0.39
C ALA A 201 10.76 23.21 -0.79
N GLY A 202 10.16 23.21 -1.98
CA GLY A 202 10.82 23.69 -3.21
C GLY A 202 11.81 22.71 -3.82
N VAL A 203 11.96 21.50 -3.27
CA VAL A 203 12.76 20.43 -3.87
C VAL A 203 11.88 19.64 -4.83
N PRO A 204 12.35 19.28 -6.05
CA PRO A 204 11.53 18.60 -7.06
C PRO A 204 11.37 17.10 -6.73
N VAL A 205 10.60 16.80 -5.69
CA VAL A 205 10.23 15.45 -5.25
C VAL A 205 8.74 15.19 -5.51
N ASP A 206 8.38 13.93 -5.71
CA ASP A 206 6.99 13.48 -5.91
C ASP A 206 6.27 13.12 -4.60
N LEU A 207 7.03 12.86 -3.51
CA LEU A 207 6.46 12.52 -2.20
C LEU A 207 5.64 13.68 -1.64
N ARG A 208 4.40 13.40 -1.23
CA ARG A 208 3.57 14.34 -0.48
C ARG A 208 3.79 14.19 1.01
N ILE A 209 4.22 15.26 1.68
CA ILE A 209 4.54 15.26 3.11
C ILE A 209 3.52 16.15 3.81
N TYR A 210 2.65 15.53 4.61
CA TYR A 210 1.56 16.20 5.29
C TYR A 210 1.85 16.38 6.78
N PRO A 211 1.27 17.42 7.41
CA PRO A 211 1.34 17.57 8.84
C PRO A 211 0.65 16.42 9.58
N GLY A 212 1.12 16.12 10.77
CA GLY A 212 0.53 15.09 11.61
C GLY A 212 1.03 15.14 13.05
N GLU A 213 0.30 14.44 13.92
CA GLU A 213 0.62 14.26 15.33
C GLU A 213 -0.12 13.04 15.88
N GLU A 214 0.53 12.22 16.69
CA GLU A 214 -0.15 11.26 17.54
C GLU A 214 -0.43 11.91 18.90
N VAL A 215 -1.72 12.09 19.18
CA VAL A 215 -2.19 12.92 20.29
C VAL A 215 -2.34 12.05 21.54
N HIS A 216 -1.54 12.36 22.56
CA HIS A 216 -1.63 11.72 23.89
C HIS A 216 -2.15 12.75 24.89
N SER A 217 -3.48 12.81 25.05
CA SER A 217 -4.09 13.74 26.00
C SER A 217 -3.79 13.31 27.45
N PRO A 218 -3.71 14.25 28.42
CA PRO A 218 -3.36 13.93 29.80
C PRO A 218 -4.27 12.84 30.40
N ASP A 219 -3.65 11.89 31.11
CA ASP A 219 -4.27 10.74 31.79
C ASP A 219 -5.06 9.76 30.89
N ASN A 220 -4.99 9.92 29.56
CA ASN A 220 -5.64 9.04 28.60
C ASN A 220 -4.63 8.05 27.99
N LYS A 221 -5.02 6.78 27.90
CA LYS A 221 -4.18 5.70 27.31
C LYS A 221 -4.50 5.43 25.84
N VAL A 222 -5.58 6.02 25.33
CA VAL A 222 -6.01 5.85 23.95
C VAL A 222 -5.19 6.77 23.06
N HIS A 223 -4.64 6.20 21.99
CA HIS A 223 -3.88 6.93 21.00
C HIS A 223 -4.81 7.32 19.83
N ILE A 224 -4.71 8.58 19.41
CA ILE A 224 -5.49 9.11 18.28
C ILE A 224 -4.55 9.90 17.40
N VAL A 225 -4.50 9.52 16.12
CA VAL A 225 -3.67 10.20 15.13
C VAL A 225 -4.45 11.33 14.47
N ASN A 226 -3.85 12.50 14.47
CA ASN A 226 -4.24 13.66 13.67
C ASN A 226 -3.51 13.62 12.32
N PHE A 227 -4.20 13.26 11.24
CA PHE A 227 -3.64 13.31 9.89
C PHE A 227 -4.09 14.57 9.15
N GLY A 228 -3.13 15.41 8.75
CA GLY A 228 -3.38 16.58 7.91
C GLY A 228 -3.94 17.81 8.64
N GLY A 229 -4.10 17.77 9.96
CA GLY A 229 -4.55 18.93 10.73
C GLY A 229 -3.61 20.12 10.57
N ASN A 230 -4.14 21.33 10.63
CA ASN A 230 -3.39 22.58 10.41
C ASN A 230 -2.62 23.08 11.65
N ALA A 231 -2.82 22.46 12.81
CA ALA A 231 -2.10 22.73 14.05
C ALA A 231 -2.04 21.46 14.92
N GLY A 232 -1.16 21.47 15.93
CA GLY A 232 -1.11 20.43 16.96
C GLY A 232 -2.27 20.56 17.96
N VAL A 233 -2.76 19.42 18.45
CA VAL A 233 -3.70 19.35 19.57
C VAL A 233 -2.95 19.42 20.89
N THR A 234 -1.74 18.85 20.97
CA THR A 234 -0.91 18.89 22.18
C THR A 234 -0.59 20.30 22.67
N GLU A 235 -0.46 21.24 21.72
CA GLU A 235 -0.24 22.67 22.00
C GLU A 235 -1.32 23.29 22.89
N LEU A 236 -2.51 22.69 22.98
CA LEU A 236 -3.61 23.18 23.82
C LEU A 236 -3.45 22.86 25.31
N TYR A 237 -2.57 21.93 25.68
CA TYR A 237 -2.45 21.46 27.07
C TYR A 237 -1.01 21.24 27.55
N LYS A 238 0.00 21.27 26.67
CA LYS A 238 1.37 20.92 27.03
C LYS A 238 2.01 21.81 28.10
N ASP A 239 1.65 23.11 28.09
CA ASP A 239 2.21 24.10 29.02
C ASP A 239 1.28 24.31 30.24
N ASP A 240 -0.03 24.13 30.05
CA ASP A 240 -1.04 24.23 31.09
C ASP A 240 -2.25 23.32 30.76
N GLU A 241 -2.48 22.32 31.60
CA GLU A 241 -3.57 21.36 31.44
C GLU A 241 -4.92 21.86 31.98
N THR A 242 -4.97 23.03 32.64
CA THR A 242 -6.18 23.53 33.32
C THR A 242 -7.38 23.59 32.38
N ALA A 243 -7.21 24.23 31.22
CA ALA A 243 -8.28 24.35 30.23
C ALA A 243 -8.73 22.99 29.68
N TYR A 244 -7.79 22.07 29.42
CA TYR A 244 -8.11 20.71 29.00
C TYR A 244 -8.95 19.98 30.05
N ARG A 245 -8.52 20.01 31.32
CA ARG A 245 -9.20 19.31 32.42
C ARG A 245 -10.62 19.86 32.65
N GLU A 246 -10.80 21.18 32.60
CA GLU A 246 -12.11 21.82 32.69
C GLU A 246 -13.02 21.43 31.53
N GLN A 247 -12.51 21.45 30.30
CA GLN A 247 -13.28 21.11 29.11
C GLN A 247 -13.67 19.63 29.06
N VAL A 248 -12.76 18.72 29.44
CA VAL A 248 -13.07 17.28 29.53
C VAL A 248 -14.08 17.01 30.64
N ALA A 249 -13.98 17.65 31.80
CA ALA A 249 -14.98 17.52 32.86
C ALA A 249 -16.36 18.01 32.40
N ALA A 250 -16.44 19.16 31.73
CA ALA A 250 -17.69 19.65 31.15
C ALA A 250 -18.23 18.70 30.05
N LEU A 251 -17.35 18.09 29.26
CA LEU A 251 -17.74 17.12 28.25
C LEU A 251 -18.27 15.82 28.89
N MET A 252 -17.65 15.34 29.97
CA MET A 252 -18.14 14.20 30.75
C MET A 252 -19.56 14.42 31.29
N GLU A 253 -19.92 15.64 31.68
CA GLU A 253 -21.28 15.95 32.16
C GLU A 253 -22.30 16.08 31.00
N SER A 254 -21.87 16.57 29.84
CA SER A 254 -22.77 16.84 28.70
C SER A 254 -22.98 15.63 27.77
N LEU A 255 -22.04 14.68 27.74
CA LEU A 255 -22.15 13.48 26.91
C LEU A 255 -23.29 12.55 27.36
N PRO A 256 -23.92 11.80 26.45
CA PRO A 256 -24.91 10.79 26.81
C PRO A 256 -24.38 9.79 27.87
N PRO A 257 -25.27 9.16 28.66
CA PRO A 257 -24.88 8.07 29.55
C PRO A 257 -24.15 6.98 28.78
N THR A 258 -23.03 6.52 29.34
CA THR A 258 -22.24 5.41 28.81
C THR A 258 -22.60 4.10 29.51
N PRO A 259 -22.37 2.94 28.89
CA PRO A 259 -22.46 1.66 29.60
C PRO A 259 -21.56 1.66 30.86
N PRO A 260 -21.94 0.98 31.97
CA PRO A 260 -21.20 1.04 33.23
C PRO A 260 -19.74 0.60 33.17
N ALA A 261 -19.38 -0.26 32.21
CA ALA A 261 -18.02 -0.77 32.02
C ALA A 261 -17.11 0.20 31.24
N VAL A 262 -17.67 1.27 30.64
CA VAL A 262 -16.90 2.26 29.88
C VAL A 262 -16.30 3.28 30.85
N ASP A 263 -14.98 3.47 30.77
CA ASP A 263 -14.32 4.58 31.43
C ASP A 263 -14.80 5.91 30.82
N ARG A 264 -15.62 6.63 31.57
CA ARG A 264 -16.26 7.86 31.12
C ARG A 264 -15.25 8.99 30.90
N PHE A 265 -14.15 9.02 31.65
CA PHE A 265 -13.10 10.00 31.45
C PHE A 265 -12.37 9.74 30.14
N GLN A 266 -11.94 8.49 29.89
CA GLN A 266 -11.26 8.14 28.64
C GLN A 266 -12.15 8.41 27.43
N PHE A 267 -13.44 8.06 27.49
CA PHE A 267 -14.38 8.38 26.43
C PHE A 267 -14.46 9.89 26.15
N ALA A 268 -14.63 10.71 27.19
CA ALA A 268 -14.68 12.16 27.03
C ALA A 268 -13.35 12.75 26.54
N ALA A 269 -12.22 12.27 27.02
CA ALA A 269 -10.90 12.68 26.56
C ALA A 269 -10.68 12.35 25.07
N CYS A 270 -11.05 11.15 24.64
CA CYS A 270 -10.99 10.77 23.22
C CYS A 270 -11.89 11.66 22.36
N ARG A 271 -13.12 11.92 22.82
CA ARG A 271 -14.05 12.79 22.12
C ARG A 271 -13.51 14.21 22.01
N TRP A 272 -12.94 14.73 23.09
CA TRP A 272 -12.30 16.04 23.11
C TRP A 272 -11.16 16.11 22.08
N VAL A 273 -10.28 15.11 22.03
CA VAL A 273 -9.18 15.05 21.05
C VAL A 273 -9.72 15.06 19.62
N ILE A 274 -10.70 14.22 19.31
CA ILE A 274 -11.30 14.13 17.96
C ILE A 274 -11.92 15.46 17.55
N ASP A 275 -12.70 16.09 18.43
CA ASP A 275 -13.31 17.40 18.14
C ASP A 275 -12.23 18.47 17.88
N ARG A 276 -11.11 18.47 18.65
CA ARG A 276 -9.98 19.40 18.42
C ARG A 276 -9.25 19.12 17.09
N ILE A 277 -9.14 17.86 16.67
CA ILE A 277 -8.60 17.48 15.36
C ILE A 277 -9.48 18.01 14.23
N HIS A 278 -10.81 17.85 14.36
CA HIS A 278 -11.77 18.35 13.36
C HIS A 278 -11.76 19.86 13.24
N GLU A 279 -11.66 20.60 14.35
CA GLU A 279 -11.49 22.07 14.34
C GLU A 279 -10.24 22.52 13.59
N ARG A 280 -9.23 21.64 13.51
CA ARG A 280 -7.96 21.85 12.78
C ARG A 280 -8.01 21.30 11.36
N ASN A 281 -9.17 20.86 10.88
CA ASN A 281 -9.36 20.24 9.57
C ASN A 281 -8.57 18.93 9.36
N GLY A 282 -8.18 18.26 10.45
CA GLY A 282 -7.51 16.96 10.39
C GLY A 282 -8.50 15.80 10.32
N MET A 283 -8.01 14.65 9.88
CA MET A 283 -8.71 13.36 10.00
C MET A 283 -8.26 12.67 11.29
N ALA A 284 -9.20 12.26 12.13
CA ALA A 284 -8.92 11.56 13.37
C ALA A 284 -8.97 10.05 13.17
N MET A 285 -7.81 9.38 13.28
CA MET A 285 -7.70 7.93 13.18
C MET A 285 -7.56 7.30 14.57
N PHE A 286 -8.38 6.28 14.84
CA PHE A 286 -8.29 5.48 16.06
C PHE A 286 -7.17 4.45 15.92
N ALA A 287 -6.11 4.61 16.70
CA ALA A 287 -4.87 3.86 16.56
C ALA A 287 -4.82 2.61 17.45
N HIS A 288 -4.34 1.51 16.87
CA HIS A 288 -3.98 0.22 17.47
C HIS A 288 -4.58 -0.08 18.88
N PRO A 289 -5.91 -0.25 19.01
CA PRO A 289 -6.57 -0.44 20.31
C PRO A 289 -6.30 -1.80 20.96
N TYR A 290 -5.70 -2.73 20.22
CA TYR A 290 -5.28 -4.04 20.71
C TYR A 290 -3.78 -4.11 20.97
N TRP A 291 -3.06 -2.98 20.91
CA TRP A 291 -1.63 -2.95 21.24
C TRP A 291 -1.39 -3.48 22.66
N VAL A 292 -0.50 -4.46 22.77
CA VAL A 292 -0.18 -5.10 24.05
C VAL A 292 0.96 -4.35 24.71
N THR A 293 0.67 -3.73 25.85
CA THR A 293 1.66 -3.00 26.66
C THR A 293 1.59 -3.42 28.13
N GLY A 294 2.75 -3.69 28.72
CA GLY A 294 2.82 -4.40 29.99
C GLY A 294 2.28 -5.83 29.86
N ASN A 295 1.13 -6.12 30.48
CA ASN A 295 0.52 -7.45 30.52
C ASN A 295 -0.94 -7.47 30.00
N ARG A 296 -1.36 -6.48 29.21
CA ARG A 296 -2.73 -6.33 28.70
C ARG A 296 -2.78 -5.42 27.46
N ASN A 297 -3.93 -5.40 26.80
CA ASN A 297 -4.23 -4.40 25.76
C ASN A 297 -4.27 -2.99 26.37
N ASN A 298 -3.83 -1.99 25.60
CA ASN A 298 -3.78 -0.59 26.00
C ASN A 298 -5.18 0.03 26.23
N VAL A 299 -6.18 -0.39 25.44
CA VAL A 299 -7.57 0.08 25.55
C VAL A 299 -8.48 -1.01 26.08
N ASP A 300 -9.41 -0.63 26.96
CA ASP A 300 -10.39 -1.55 27.53
C ASP A 300 -11.49 -1.91 26.51
N GLU A 301 -11.83 -3.19 26.40
CA GLU A 301 -12.78 -3.69 25.37
C GLU A 301 -14.13 -2.96 25.42
N ALA A 302 -14.63 -2.61 26.61
CA ALA A 302 -15.89 -1.88 26.74
C ALA A 302 -15.83 -0.50 26.07
N LEU A 303 -14.68 0.19 26.14
CA LEU A 303 -14.49 1.46 25.44
C LEU A 303 -14.38 1.22 23.93
N VAL A 304 -13.64 0.19 23.50
CA VAL A 304 -13.55 -0.21 22.09
C VAL A 304 -14.94 -0.48 21.50
N ASP A 305 -15.74 -1.31 22.17
CA ASP A 305 -17.12 -1.63 21.81
C ASP A 305 -17.95 -0.36 21.58
N TYR A 306 -17.91 0.54 22.55
CA TYR A 306 -18.70 1.76 22.52
C TYR A 306 -18.22 2.74 21.42
N VAL A 307 -16.92 2.85 21.20
CA VAL A 307 -16.31 3.69 20.16
C VAL A 307 -16.70 3.21 18.75
N PHE A 308 -16.71 1.90 18.50
CA PHE A 308 -17.25 1.32 17.27
C PHE A 308 -18.78 1.49 17.20
N GLU A 309 -19.48 1.38 18.32
CA GLU A 309 -20.93 1.53 18.39
C GLU A 309 -21.42 2.89 17.89
N ILE A 310 -20.78 3.95 18.36
CA ILE A 310 -21.14 5.33 18.01
C ILE A 310 -20.38 5.85 16.78
N GLN A 311 -19.47 5.05 16.23
CA GLN A 311 -18.56 5.43 15.13
C GLN A 311 -17.84 6.76 15.39
N MET A 312 -17.11 6.83 16.50
CA MET A 312 -16.54 8.10 17.01
C MET A 312 -15.42 8.69 16.12
N PHE A 313 -14.71 7.85 15.37
CA PHE A 313 -13.51 8.19 14.60
C PHE A 313 -13.79 8.30 13.09
N ASP A 314 -12.89 8.97 12.35
CA ASP A 314 -12.98 9.05 10.88
C ASP A 314 -12.43 7.80 10.19
N ALA A 315 -11.38 7.19 10.76
CA ALA A 315 -10.78 5.98 10.25
C ALA A 315 -10.22 5.09 11.36
N PHE A 316 -10.16 3.79 11.08
CA PHE A 316 -9.59 2.79 11.97
C PHE A 316 -8.23 2.34 11.44
N GLU A 317 -7.22 2.34 12.30
CA GLU A 317 -5.97 1.63 12.03
C GLU A 317 -6.24 0.12 12.09
N LEU A 318 -6.59 -0.46 10.94
CA LEU A 318 -6.96 -1.87 10.82
C LEU A 318 -5.72 -2.76 10.90
N ILE A 319 -4.64 -2.30 10.30
CA ILE A 319 -3.36 -3.00 10.29
C ILE A 319 -2.34 -2.04 10.88
N SER A 320 -1.70 -2.51 11.94
CA SER A 320 -0.67 -1.82 12.68
C SER A 320 0.68 -2.44 12.40
N GLY A 321 1.74 -1.66 12.59
CA GLY A 321 3.09 -2.19 12.49
C GLY A 321 3.36 -3.18 13.60
N ASP A 322 3.88 -4.32 13.22
CA ASP A 322 4.34 -5.33 14.17
C ASP A 322 5.54 -6.06 13.58
N ASP A 323 6.44 -6.53 14.43
CA ASP A 323 7.53 -7.38 14.00
C ASP A 323 7.10 -8.86 14.07
N ARG A 324 7.94 -9.74 13.55
CA ARG A 324 7.64 -11.18 13.57
C ARG A 324 7.42 -11.72 14.99
N GLU A 325 8.15 -11.22 15.99
CA GLU A 325 8.05 -11.73 17.35
C GLU A 325 6.73 -11.31 18.00
N GLY A 326 6.31 -10.06 17.81
CA GLY A 326 5.02 -9.54 18.27
C GLY A 326 3.83 -10.26 17.62
N ILE A 327 3.89 -10.53 16.32
CA ILE A 327 2.86 -11.31 15.61
C ILE A 327 2.76 -12.72 16.21
N LEU A 328 3.88 -13.38 16.45
CA LEU A 328 3.87 -14.74 17.03
C LEU A 328 3.39 -14.76 18.48
N ALA A 329 3.60 -13.67 19.23
CA ALA A 329 3.22 -13.58 20.63
C ALA A 329 1.73 -13.24 20.81
N ASN A 330 1.21 -12.29 20.04
CA ASN A 330 -0.11 -11.69 20.28
C ASN A 330 -1.02 -11.64 19.05
N ASP A 331 -0.45 -11.55 17.83
CA ASP A 331 -1.16 -11.36 16.57
C ASP A 331 -2.28 -10.28 16.63
N ILE A 332 -1.87 -9.05 16.98
CA ILE A 332 -2.82 -7.93 17.15
C ILE A 332 -3.58 -7.60 15.86
N ASN A 333 -2.92 -7.75 14.70
CA ASN A 333 -3.55 -7.52 13.40
C ASN A 333 -4.62 -8.56 13.10
N GLY A 334 -4.40 -9.83 13.45
CA GLY A 334 -5.43 -10.87 13.35
C GLY A 334 -6.71 -10.51 14.14
N LEU A 335 -6.55 -9.99 15.36
CA LEU A 335 -7.67 -9.51 16.18
C LEU A 335 -8.36 -8.28 15.57
N GLN A 336 -7.60 -7.30 15.09
CA GLN A 336 -8.15 -6.10 14.44
C GLN A 336 -8.97 -6.44 13.19
N VAL A 337 -8.49 -7.37 12.36
CA VAL A 337 -9.21 -7.85 11.17
C VAL A 337 -10.48 -8.59 11.57
N ALA A 338 -10.43 -9.48 12.56
CA ALA A 338 -11.61 -10.18 13.05
C ALA A 338 -12.67 -9.19 13.59
N ARG A 339 -12.23 -8.17 14.34
CA ARG A 339 -13.10 -7.12 14.87
C ARG A 339 -13.75 -6.31 13.73
N TYR A 340 -12.96 -5.92 12.73
CA TYR A 340 -13.47 -5.20 11.56
C TYR A 340 -14.58 -5.98 10.85
N GLU A 341 -14.38 -7.27 10.59
CA GLU A 341 -15.38 -8.10 9.92
C GLU A 341 -16.65 -8.26 10.76
N GLU A 342 -16.52 -8.42 12.08
CA GLU A 342 -17.67 -8.48 12.99
C GLU A 342 -18.50 -7.19 12.94
N GLU A 343 -17.85 -6.02 13.02
CA GLU A 343 -18.53 -4.73 12.97
C GLU A 343 -19.13 -4.43 11.60
N ARG A 344 -18.49 -4.87 10.51
CA ARG A 344 -19.04 -4.85 9.16
C ARG A 344 -20.29 -5.72 9.05
N ALA A 345 -20.30 -6.91 9.67
CA ALA A 345 -21.46 -7.80 9.71
C ALA A 345 -22.64 -7.21 10.50
N LYS A 346 -22.36 -6.36 11.50
CA LYS A 346 -23.36 -5.52 12.19
C LYS A 346 -23.88 -4.35 11.34
N GLY A 347 -23.40 -4.20 10.10
CA GLY A 347 -23.83 -3.17 9.15
C GLY A 347 -23.04 -1.86 9.24
N ARG A 348 -21.96 -1.80 10.03
CA ARG A 348 -21.17 -0.57 10.17
C ARG A 348 -20.34 -0.29 8.93
N ARG A 349 -20.12 1.01 8.66
CA ARG A 349 -19.25 1.48 7.59
C ARG A 349 -17.99 2.07 8.21
N ILE A 350 -16.92 1.29 8.23
CA ILE A 350 -15.66 1.63 8.91
C ILE A 350 -14.58 1.89 7.85
N PRO A 351 -14.13 3.15 7.68
CA PRO A 351 -12.92 3.48 6.94
C PRO A 351 -11.68 2.87 7.58
N VAL A 352 -10.76 2.36 6.77
CA VAL A 352 -9.61 1.59 7.26
C VAL A 352 -8.29 2.07 6.68
N CYS A 353 -7.26 1.97 7.51
CA CYS A 353 -5.89 2.34 7.21
C CYS A 353 -4.95 1.20 7.61
N GLY A 354 -3.87 1.05 6.85
CA GLY A 354 -2.70 0.24 7.23
C GLY A 354 -1.53 1.18 7.48
N ILE A 355 -0.81 0.96 8.58
CA ILE A 355 0.14 1.91 9.14
C ILE A 355 1.33 1.12 9.73
N SER A 356 2.54 1.67 9.66
CA SER A 356 3.71 0.98 10.23
C SER A 356 4.02 1.29 11.68
N ASP A 357 3.52 2.39 12.25
CA ASP A 357 3.84 2.84 13.61
C ASP A 357 5.33 2.70 13.93
N THR A 358 6.18 2.99 12.93
CA THR A 358 7.57 2.60 13.03
C THR A 358 8.35 3.60 13.88
N HIS A 359 9.22 3.04 14.72
CA HIS A 359 10.14 3.78 15.60
C HIS A 359 11.61 3.64 15.14
N GLY A 360 11.81 3.16 13.91
CA GLY A 360 13.10 3.00 13.29
C GLY A 360 12.96 2.62 11.83
N ILE A 361 13.81 3.16 10.97
CA ILE A 361 13.75 2.90 9.53
C ILE A 361 14.61 1.69 9.17
N GLU A 362 15.84 1.64 9.68
CA GLU A 362 16.82 0.61 9.30
C GLU A 362 16.89 -0.55 10.29
N ARG A 363 16.23 -0.41 11.45
CA ARG A 363 16.24 -1.40 12.55
C ARG A 363 14.89 -2.05 12.83
N SER A 364 13.86 -1.70 12.05
CA SER A 364 12.50 -2.18 12.24
C SER A 364 12.07 -3.08 11.09
N GLU A 365 11.38 -4.17 11.40
CA GLU A 365 10.70 -4.96 10.39
C GLU A 365 9.42 -4.30 9.88
N ALA A 366 8.89 -3.30 10.58
CA ALA A 366 7.60 -2.68 10.24
C ALA A 366 7.70 -1.64 9.13
N PHE A 367 8.79 -0.89 9.07
CA PHE A 367 8.91 0.23 8.13
C PHE A 367 8.73 -0.23 6.67
N GLY A 368 7.83 0.43 5.95
CA GLY A 368 7.54 0.16 4.54
C GLY A 368 6.81 -1.15 4.26
N ARG A 369 6.54 -1.97 5.29
CA ARG A 369 5.82 -3.26 5.18
C ARG A 369 4.35 -3.16 5.53
N TYR A 370 3.95 -2.11 6.23
CA TYR A 370 2.55 -1.82 6.56
C TYR A 370 2.19 -0.45 6.00
N PHE A 371 1.10 -0.36 5.25
CA PHE A 371 0.73 0.87 4.56
C PHE A 371 -0.73 0.86 4.12
N THR A 372 -1.23 2.05 3.78
CA THR A 372 -2.55 2.26 3.21
C THR A 372 -2.43 2.37 1.70
N LEU A 373 -3.29 1.68 0.95
CA LEU A 373 -3.51 1.93 -0.47
C LEU A 373 -4.84 2.68 -0.63
N CYS A 374 -4.76 3.96 -0.97
CA CYS A 374 -5.89 4.87 -1.09
C CYS A 374 -6.22 5.12 -2.57
N PHE A 375 -7.47 4.90 -2.97
CA PHE A 375 -7.94 5.11 -4.34
C PHE A 375 -8.58 6.50 -4.46
N ALA A 376 -7.82 7.47 -4.97
CA ALA A 376 -8.20 8.87 -5.02
C ALA A 376 -7.97 9.47 -6.41
N PRO A 377 -8.62 10.60 -6.76
CA PRO A 377 -8.38 11.28 -8.04
C PRO A 377 -7.03 11.99 -8.11
N SER A 378 -6.46 12.36 -6.96
CA SER A 378 -5.14 12.98 -6.85
C SER A 378 -4.48 12.61 -5.52
N PRO A 379 -3.17 12.82 -5.37
CA PRO A 379 -2.49 12.59 -4.10
C PRO A 379 -2.65 13.78 -3.14
N GLU A 380 -3.50 14.77 -3.43
CA GLU A 380 -3.71 15.93 -2.56
C GLU A 380 -4.46 15.54 -1.27
N LEU A 381 -4.15 16.23 -0.17
CA LEU A 381 -4.61 15.86 1.18
C LEU A 381 -6.14 15.68 1.28
N ALA A 382 -6.90 16.63 0.72
CA ALA A 382 -8.35 16.62 0.76
C ALA A 382 -8.93 15.39 0.02
N ASP A 383 -8.34 15.04 -1.12
CA ASP A 383 -8.76 13.90 -1.93
C ASP A 383 -8.42 12.57 -1.24
N LEU A 384 -7.26 12.48 -0.59
CA LEU A 384 -6.86 11.31 0.20
C LEU A 384 -7.78 11.09 1.41
N ILE A 385 -8.04 12.14 2.20
CA ILE A 385 -8.95 12.07 3.36
C ILE A 385 -10.36 11.70 2.90
N ALA A 386 -10.87 12.32 1.83
CA ALA A 386 -12.18 12.00 1.29
C ALA A 386 -12.27 10.55 0.83
N ALA A 387 -11.26 10.07 0.09
CA ALA A 387 -11.22 8.69 -0.37
C ALA A 387 -11.19 7.69 0.80
N ILE A 388 -10.36 7.91 1.83
CA ILE A 388 -10.34 7.05 3.03
C ILE A 388 -11.73 7.01 3.67
N LYS A 389 -12.30 8.16 4.00
CA LYS A 389 -13.62 8.28 4.65
C LYS A 389 -14.76 7.68 3.82
N ASP A 390 -14.63 7.69 2.49
CA ASP A 390 -15.58 7.08 1.56
C ASP A 390 -15.43 5.55 1.41
N LEU A 391 -14.59 4.90 2.22
CA LEU A 391 -14.24 3.47 2.12
C LEU A 391 -13.49 3.13 0.82
N ARG A 392 -12.72 4.07 0.27
CA ARG A 392 -11.86 3.87 -0.91
C ARG A 392 -10.41 3.66 -0.52
N SER A 393 -10.17 2.87 0.52
CA SER A 393 -8.84 2.46 0.96
C SER A 393 -8.82 0.99 1.36
N VAL A 394 -7.64 0.39 1.30
CA VAL A 394 -7.33 -0.89 1.92
C VAL A 394 -6.08 -0.75 2.79
N ALA A 395 -6.04 -1.50 3.88
CA ALA A 395 -4.89 -1.66 4.75
C ALA A 395 -4.03 -2.82 4.23
N VAL A 396 -2.72 -2.64 4.13
CA VAL A 396 -1.81 -3.67 3.61
C VAL A 396 -0.76 -4.00 4.65
N GLU A 397 -0.50 -5.30 4.84
CA GLU A 397 0.64 -5.82 5.59
C GLU A 397 1.55 -6.65 4.69
N CYS A 398 2.83 -6.75 5.06
CA CYS A 398 3.83 -7.60 4.44
C CYS A 398 4.70 -8.24 5.53
N ALA A 399 4.06 -8.98 6.43
CA ALA A 399 4.75 -9.66 7.54
C ALA A 399 5.91 -10.53 7.01
N GLY A 400 7.10 -10.38 7.59
CA GLY A 400 8.33 -11.07 7.15
C GLY A 400 8.88 -10.63 5.78
N GLY A 401 8.23 -9.69 5.08
CA GLY A 401 8.69 -9.16 3.79
C GLY A 401 8.53 -10.11 2.61
N ASP A 402 7.68 -11.15 2.73
CA ASP A 402 7.48 -12.16 1.67
C ASP A 402 6.18 -11.96 0.88
N MET A 403 5.08 -11.68 1.56
CA MET A 403 3.76 -11.69 0.94
C MET A 403 2.91 -10.54 1.44
N GLN A 404 2.50 -9.68 0.50
CA GLN A 404 1.60 -8.57 0.77
C GLN A 404 0.14 -9.05 0.84
N ARG A 405 -0.58 -8.68 1.91
CA ARG A 405 -2.00 -8.97 2.12
C ARG A 405 -2.76 -7.68 2.31
N ALA A 406 -3.88 -7.53 1.59
CA ALA A 406 -4.73 -6.35 1.66
C ALA A 406 -6.04 -6.69 2.40
N TYR A 407 -6.50 -5.75 3.24
CA TYR A 407 -7.72 -5.87 4.05
C TYR A 407 -8.59 -4.61 3.90
N GLY A 408 -9.91 -4.79 3.89
CA GLY A 408 -10.87 -3.73 3.64
C GLY A 408 -12.02 -4.19 2.74
N PRO A 409 -12.71 -3.27 2.03
CA PRO A 409 -13.82 -3.63 1.16
C PRO A 409 -13.40 -4.66 0.09
N TYR A 410 -14.09 -5.82 0.06
CA TYR A 410 -13.73 -6.97 -0.78
C TYR A 410 -13.42 -6.62 -2.25
N ARG A 411 -14.23 -5.74 -2.86
CA ARG A 411 -14.01 -5.26 -4.23
C ARG A 411 -12.62 -4.64 -4.40
N LEU A 412 -12.22 -3.76 -3.48
CA LEU A 412 -10.92 -3.08 -3.49
C LEU A 412 -9.78 -4.01 -3.14
N VAL A 413 -9.98 -4.97 -2.21
CA VAL A 413 -8.98 -5.97 -1.87
C VAL A 413 -8.57 -6.78 -3.10
N ARG A 414 -9.54 -7.22 -3.92
CA ARG A 414 -9.24 -7.92 -5.19
C ARG A 414 -8.38 -7.08 -6.12
N TYR A 415 -8.74 -5.80 -6.29
CA TYR A 415 -8.02 -4.91 -7.19
C TYR A 415 -6.62 -4.56 -6.64
N ALA A 416 -6.50 -4.29 -5.34
CA ALA A 416 -5.25 -4.05 -4.66
C ALA A 416 -4.28 -5.23 -4.80
N HIS A 417 -4.75 -6.47 -4.66
CA HIS A 417 -3.91 -7.66 -4.88
C HIS A 417 -3.34 -7.75 -6.29
N PHE A 418 -4.08 -7.29 -7.31
CA PHE A 418 -3.52 -7.17 -8.66
C PHE A 418 -2.43 -6.09 -8.70
N LEU A 419 -2.73 -4.89 -8.19
CA LEU A 419 -1.81 -3.75 -8.20
C LEU A 419 -0.49 -4.03 -7.47
N LEU A 420 -0.57 -4.68 -6.30
CA LEU A 420 0.59 -5.08 -5.48
C LEU A 420 1.54 -6.03 -6.23
N ARG A 421 1.04 -6.83 -7.18
CA ARG A 421 1.85 -7.78 -7.96
C ARG A 421 2.31 -7.22 -9.30
N GLU A 422 1.46 -6.43 -9.95
CA GLU A 422 1.61 -6.11 -11.37
C GLU A 422 2.01 -4.66 -11.67
N VAL A 423 1.85 -3.75 -10.71
CA VAL A 423 2.05 -2.30 -10.92
C VAL A 423 2.98 -1.70 -9.87
N LEU A 424 2.71 -1.94 -8.58
CA LEU A 424 3.45 -1.33 -7.49
C LEU A 424 4.93 -1.74 -7.40
N PRO A 425 5.37 -2.95 -7.79
CA PRO A 425 6.79 -3.28 -7.77
C PRO A 425 7.65 -2.38 -8.68
N GLN A 426 7.18 -2.07 -9.89
CA GLN A 426 7.87 -1.16 -10.82
C GLN A 426 7.80 0.29 -10.35
N HIS A 427 6.69 0.67 -9.73
CA HIS A 427 6.56 1.96 -9.05
C HIS A 427 7.60 2.11 -7.92
N ASP A 428 7.66 1.13 -7.02
CA ASP A 428 8.53 1.16 -5.84
C ASP A 428 10.02 1.17 -6.26
N GLU A 429 10.39 0.49 -7.36
CA GLU A 429 11.75 0.55 -7.92
C GLU A 429 12.14 1.97 -8.35
N MET A 430 11.24 2.70 -9.02
CA MET A 430 11.47 4.10 -9.41
C MET A 430 11.62 5.01 -8.18
N CYS A 431 10.81 4.78 -7.14
CA CYS A 431 10.84 5.58 -5.92
C CYS A 431 12.09 5.35 -5.08
N PHE A 432 12.69 4.16 -5.18
CA PHE A 432 13.90 3.79 -4.42
C PHE A 432 15.02 4.81 -4.63
N GLU A 433 15.32 5.12 -5.90
CA GLU A 433 16.40 6.04 -6.25
C GLU A 433 16.07 7.49 -5.87
N GLU A 434 14.82 7.91 -6.04
CA GLU A 434 14.36 9.23 -5.62
C GLU A 434 14.51 9.41 -4.10
N GLY A 435 14.06 8.43 -3.30
CA GLY A 435 14.20 8.46 -1.86
C GLY A 435 15.66 8.43 -1.38
N ARG A 436 16.53 7.68 -2.07
CA ARG A 436 17.98 7.70 -1.81
C ARG A 436 18.56 9.11 -1.98
N LEU A 437 18.18 9.81 -3.05
CA LEU A 437 18.61 11.18 -3.31
C LEU A 437 17.99 12.18 -2.33
N MET A 438 16.76 11.96 -1.88
CA MET A 438 16.14 12.75 -0.81
C MET A 438 16.93 12.66 0.50
N ILE A 439 17.39 11.46 0.89
CA ILE A 439 18.25 11.27 2.07
C ILE A 439 19.59 11.99 1.88
N GLN A 440 20.19 11.94 0.68
CA GLN A 440 21.42 12.69 0.38
C GLN A 440 21.23 14.20 0.46
N HIS A 441 20.09 14.70 -0.03
CA HIS A 441 19.71 16.10 0.09
C HIS A 441 19.60 16.52 1.56
N ALA A 442 18.89 15.73 2.37
CA ALA A 442 18.77 15.95 3.81
C ALA A 442 20.12 15.93 4.54
N ALA A 443 21.09 15.17 4.05
CA ALA A 443 22.47 15.15 4.55
C ALA A 443 23.35 16.31 4.04
N GLY A 444 22.82 17.21 3.20
CA GLY A 444 23.51 18.40 2.70
C GLY A 444 24.29 18.20 1.40
N ASP A 445 24.04 17.16 0.60
CA ASP A 445 24.66 17.01 -0.73
C ASP A 445 24.11 18.08 -1.70
N PRO A 446 24.95 19.04 -2.16
CA PRO A 446 24.50 20.13 -3.02
C PRO A 446 24.11 19.65 -4.43
N SER A 447 24.52 18.45 -4.84
CA SER A 447 24.19 17.87 -6.15
C SER A 447 22.83 17.15 -6.18
N ALA A 448 22.26 16.82 -5.01
CA ALA A 448 21.09 15.97 -4.90
C ALA A 448 19.84 16.59 -5.55
N ALA A 449 19.61 17.90 -5.37
CA ALA A 449 18.44 18.59 -5.91
C ALA A 449 18.39 18.55 -7.45
N ALA A 450 19.55 18.74 -8.11
CA ALA A 450 19.64 18.65 -9.57
C ALA A 450 19.36 17.24 -10.10
N LYS A 451 19.76 16.21 -9.35
CA LYS A 451 19.45 14.80 -9.68
C LYS A 451 17.97 14.48 -9.46
N LEU A 452 17.38 14.96 -8.37
CA LEU A 452 15.93 14.80 -8.09
C LEU A 452 15.07 15.39 -9.21
N ALA A 453 15.47 16.55 -9.76
CA ALA A 453 14.76 17.19 -10.88
C ALA A 453 14.63 16.28 -12.12
N LEU A 454 15.59 15.37 -12.34
CA LEU A 454 15.54 14.42 -13.46
C LEU A 454 14.55 13.28 -13.24
N LEU A 455 14.24 12.97 -11.98
CA LEU A 455 13.36 11.87 -11.57
C LEU A 455 11.91 12.30 -11.38
N GLN A 456 11.67 13.58 -11.10
CA GLN A 456 10.33 14.11 -10.81
C GLN A 456 9.30 13.70 -11.88
N GLY A 457 8.15 13.21 -11.42
CA GLY A 457 7.03 12.78 -12.24
C GLY A 457 7.20 11.41 -12.90
N GLN A 458 8.26 10.66 -12.62
CA GLN A 458 8.47 9.33 -13.22
C GLN A 458 7.35 8.35 -12.86
N THR A 459 6.85 8.37 -11.61
CA THR A 459 5.77 7.49 -11.17
C THR A 459 4.43 7.90 -11.78
N ALA A 460 4.20 9.21 -11.95
CA ALA A 460 3.03 9.72 -12.67
C ALA A 460 3.04 9.29 -14.14
N LYS A 461 4.21 9.31 -14.81
CA LYS A 461 4.36 8.79 -16.18
C LYS A 461 4.08 7.30 -16.26
N LEU A 462 4.57 6.51 -15.30
CA LEU A 462 4.25 5.08 -15.19
C LEU A 462 2.73 4.87 -15.05
N TYR A 463 2.06 5.59 -14.15
CA TYR A 463 0.62 5.46 -13.95
C TYR A 463 -0.17 5.88 -15.19
N ASN A 464 0.23 6.96 -15.86
CA ASN A 464 -0.37 7.35 -17.13
C ASN A 464 -0.25 6.23 -18.16
N ARG A 465 0.92 5.60 -18.27
CA ARG A 465 1.13 4.47 -19.20
C ARG A 465 0.30 3.24 -18.83
N CYS A 466 0.16 2.93 -17.55
CA CYS A 466 -0.64 1.80 -17.05
C CYS A 466 -2.15 1.95 -17.34
N TRP A 467 -2.69 3.18 -17.44
CA TRP A 467 -4.13 3.44 -17.60
C TRP A 467 -4.53 4.00 -18.97
N THR A 468 -3.60 4.61 -19.72
CA THR A 468 -3.93 5.28 -21.00
C THR A 468 -4.28 4.25 -22.08
N PRO A 469 -5.47 4.31 -22.70
CA PRO A 469 -5.84 3.42 -23.79
C PRO A 469 -4.84 3.51 -24.95
N VAL A 470 -4.51 2.37 -25.54
CA VAL A 470 -3.80 2.34 -26.83
C VAL A 470 -4.78 2.81 -27.90
N ALA A 471 -4.34 3.76 -28.73
CA ALA A 471 -5.15 4.22 -29.86
C ALA A 471 -5.46 3.04 -30.78
N THR A 472 -6.75 2.85 -31.07
CA THR A 472 -7.17 1.92 -32.11
C THR A 472 -6.69 2.47 -33.47
N PRO A 473 -6.10 1.63 -34.35
CA PRO A 473 -5.61 2.05 -35.66
C PRO A 473 -6.64 2.79 -36.53
#